data_AF-A0A075G2D2-F1
#
_entry.id   AF-A0A075G2D2-F1
#
_cell.length_a   1.000
_cell.length_b   1.000
_cell.length_c   1.000
_cell.angle_alpha   90.00
_cell.angle_beta   90.00
_cell.angle_gamma   90.00
#
_symmetry.space_group_name_H-M   'P 1'
#
loop_
_entity.id
_entity.type
_entity.pdbx_description
1 polymer ?
#
loop_
_entity_poly.entity_id
_entity_poly.type
_entity_poly.pdbx_seq_one_letter_code
_entity_poly.pdbx_strand_id
1 'polypeptide(L)'
;MAEGALPKGFERPSDSGSQGDSSSSAPKKRGADKMGISIAIGITAVALIIGIGFTGVIPFGDDMPSIMQPAPSAPSAPVVQQAPPSPPSAYVPMKSTPSYTPANNDMIDRLDWSISEGDVVGMYLDKGDSSLVVHTITPNDGELFVGLNADYIGSDDGTFFILVDNQEHEDYEQAGMDLYIDLPAGAETVEIIGSYVIL
;
A
#
# COMPACT_ATOMS: atom_id res chain seq x y z
N MET A 1 21.30 48.36 -23.09
CA MET A 1 22.14 48.22 -21.88
C MET A 1 22.10 49.54 -21.14
N ALA A 2 21.24 49.67 -20.14
CA ALA A 2 21.22 50.81 -19.23
C ALA A 2 21.29 50.23 -17.81
N GLU A 3 22.45 50.37 -17.20
CA GLU A 3 22.74 49.89 -15.85
C GLU A 3 22.00 50.78 -14.84
N GLY A 4 21.08 50.19 -14.09
CA GLY A 4 20.31 50.87 -13.05
C GLY A 4 21.18 51.13 -11.81
N ALA A 5 21.23 52.40 -11.39
CA ALA A 5 21.92 52.84 -10.19
C ALA A 5 21.27 52.25 -8.92
N LEU A 6 22.09 51.65 -8.05
CA LEU A 6 21.69 51.13 -6.75
C LEU A 6 21.42 52.28 -5.74
N PRO A 7 20.37 52.18 -4.89
CA PRO A 7 20.07 53.18 -3.87
C PRO A 7 21.14 53.22 -2.77
N LYS A 8 21.49 54.44 -2.32
CA LYS A 8 22.40 54.67 -1.20
C LYS A 8 21.73 54.16 0.09
N GLY A 9 22.31 53.14 0.72
CA GLY A 9 21.84 52.58 1.99
C GLY A 9 21.87 51.06 2.10
N PHE A 10 22.30 50.32 1.08
CA PHE A 10 22.45 48.87 1.14
C PHE A 10 23.86 48.49 1.60
N GLU A 11 23.99 47.98 2.83
CA GLU A 11 25.20 47.27 3.26
C GLU A 11 25.20 45.86 2.68
N ARG A 12 26.26 45.50 1.93
CA ARG A 12 26.48 44.11 1.53
C ARG A 12 27.15 43.38 2.70
N PRO A 13 26.69 42.18 3.08
CA PRO A 13 27.50 41.31 3.92
C PRO A 13 28.75 40.92 3.12
N SER A 14 29.90 41.34 3.64
CA SER A 14 31.22 41.06 3.09
C SER A 14 31.63 39.62 3.36
N ASP A 15 32.04 38.93 2.30
CA ASP A 15 32.91 37.75 2.36
C ASP A 15 34.18 38.10 3.15
N SER A 16 34.43 37.38 4.24
CA SER A 16 35.71 37.40 4.92
C SER A 16 36.12 35.98 5.27
N GLY A 17 36.98 35.40 4.43
CA GLY A 17 37.83 34.29 4.84
C GLY A 17 38.92 34.76 5.80
N SER A 18 39.25 33.94 6.78
CA SER A 18 40.59 33.90 7.38
C SER A 18 40.88 32.50 7.92
N GLN A 19 42.02 31.96 7.49
CA GLN A 19 42.64 30.73 7.96
C GLN A 19 43.16 30.86 9.41
N GLY A 20 43.27 29.70 10.06
CA GLY A 20 44.33 29.38 11.03
C GLY A 20 43.96 29.51 12.50
N ASP A 21 43.78 28.39 13.20
CA ASP A 21 44.86 27.85 14.05
C ASP A 21 44.43 26.56 14.77
N SER A 22 45.40 25.65 14.87
CA SER A 22 45.27 24.33 15.45
C SER A 22 45.51 24.36 16.96
N SER A 23 44.63 23.77 17.76
CA SER A 23 45.01 23.30 19.10
C SER A 23 44.20 22.08 19.52
N SER A 24 44.94 21.03 19.83
CA SER A 24 44.52 19.70 20.29
C SER A 24 43.74 19.70 21.60
N SER A 25 42.66 18.91 21.69
CA SER A 25 42.34 18.11 22.88
C SER A 25 41.29 17.02 22.57
N ALA A 26 41.74 15.76 22.69
CA ALA A 26 41.03 14.49 22.91
C ALA A 26 39.55 14.32 22.47
N PRO A 27 39.22 13.30 21.64
CA PRO A 27 37.87 12.74 21.65
C PRO A 27 37.69 11.80 22.84
N LYS A 28 36.85 12.23 23.79
CA LYS A 28 36.23 11.37 24.81
C LYS A 28 35.30 10.37 24.12
N LYS A 29 35.37 9.12 24.58
CA LYS A 29 34.56 7.96 24.17
C LYS A 29 33.07 8.29 23.96
N ARG A 30 32.57 7.97 22.77
CA ARG A 30 31.19 7.51 22.48
C ARG A 30 31.40 6.27 21.60
N GLY A 31 31.20 5.06 22.11
CA GLY A 31 29.86 4.51 22.28
C GLY A 31 29.36 4.10 20.90
N ALA A 32 29.97 3.08 20.31
CA ALA A 32 29.57 2.51 19.03
C ALA A 32 29.45 1.01 19.22
N ASP A 33 28.26 0.55 19.59
CA ASP A 33 27.86 -0.83 19.35
C ASP A 33 26.51 -0.78 18.63
N LYS A 34 26.60 -1.19 17.37
CA LYS A 34 25.54 -1.23 16.38
C LYS A 34 24.55 -2.31 16.80
N MET A 35 23.33 -1.94 17.20
CA MET A 35 22.24 -2.90 17.25
C MET A 35 21.85 -3.28 15.82
N GLY A 36 22.46 -4.33 15.29
CA GLY A 36 21.98 -5.02 14.11
C GLY A 36 20.85 -5.96 14.53
N ILE A 37 19.62 -5.67 14.12
CA ILE A 37 18.50 -6.61 14.21
C ILE A 37 18.72 -7.64 13.11
N SER A 38 19.21 -8.83 13.46
CA SER A 38 19.27 -9.96 12.54
C SER A 38 17.87 -10.57 12.41
N ILE A 39 17.14 -10.21 11.36
CA ILE A 39 15.88 -10.87 11.01
C ILE A 39 16.24 -12.19 10.32
N ALA A 40 16.04 -13.30 11.02
CA ALA A 40 16.12 -14.63 10.43
C ALA A 40 14.80 -14.93 9.70
N ILE A 41 14.82 -14.97 8.36
CA ILE A 41 13.68 -15.39 7.54
C ILE A 41 13.70 -16.92 7.45
N GLY A 42 12.86 -17.59 8.23
CA GLY A 42 12.63 -19.03 8.10
C GLY A 42 11.65 -19.31 6.97
N ILE A 43 12.14 -19.77 5.82
CA ILE A 43 11.28 -20.25 4.72
C ILE A 43 10.70 -21.60 5.15
N THR A 44 9.42 -21.64 5.55
CA THR A 44 8.72 -22.90 5.79
C THR A 44 8.24 -23.44 4.44
N ALA A 45 8.90 -24.49 3.94
CA ALA A 45 8.47 -25.18 2.74
C ALA A 45 7.16 -25.93 3.03
N VAL A 46 6.05 -25.45 2.46
CA VAL A 46 4.79 -26.19 2.45
C VAL A 46 4.83 -27.19 1.30
N ALA A 47 5.03 -28.46 1.62
CA ALA A 47 4.88 -29.54 0.65
C ALA A 47 3.40 -29.71 0.31
N LEU A 48 2.99 -29.23 -0.87
CA LEU A 48 1.70 -29.56 -1.47
C LEU A 48 1.73 -31.02 -1.90
N ILE A 49 1.13 -31.88 -1.08
CA ILE A 49 0.87 -33.28 -1.44
C ILE A 49 -0.23 -33.27 -2.51
N ILE A 50 0.19 -33.42 -3.78
CA ILE A 50 -0.74 -33.74 -4.87
C ILE A 50 -1.24 -35.16 -4.65
N GLY A 51 -2.55 -35.26 -4.44
CA GLY A 51 -3.25 -36.52 -4.25
C GLY A 51 -3.27 -37.39 -5.51
N ILE A 52 -2.87 -38.65 -5.29
CA ILE A 52 -3.51 -39.88 -5.77
C ILE A 52 -3.56 -40.10 -7.28
N GLY A 53 -2.72 -41.05 -7.72
CA GLY A 53 -2.86 -41.71 -9.01
C GLY A 53 -1.84 -42.83 -9.20
N PHE A 54 -1.78 -43.82 -8.30
CA PHE A 54 -1.05 -45.06 -8.59
C PHE A 54 -1.88 -46.27 -8.19
N THR A 55 -2.54 -46.84 -9.19
CA THR A 55 -3.06 -48.21 -9.17
C THR A 55 -1.86 -49.15 -9.33
N GLY A 56 -1.34 -49.67 -8.23
CA GLY A 56 -0.20 -50.57 -8.25
C GLY A 56 -0.24 -51.51 -7.06
N VAL A 57 -0.69 -52.74 -7.31
CA VAL A 57 -0.55 -53.87 -6.40
C VAL A 57 0.93 -54.07 -6.05
N ILE A 58 1.25 -54.13 -4.75
CA ILE A 58 2.51 -54.66 -4.27
C ILE A 58 2.20 -55.73 -3.21
N PRO A 59 2.49 -57.01 -3.47
CA PRO A 59 2.41 -58.09 -2.50
C PRO A 59 3.79 -58.34 -1.88
N PHE A 60 3.97 -57.96 -0.61
CA PHE A 60 5.07 -58.41 0.26
C PHE A 60 4.55 -58.21 1.69
N GLY A 61 4.58 -59.13 2.64
CA GLY A 61 5.11 -60.48 2.78
C GLY A 61 4.85 -60.83 4.24
N ASP A 62 4.55 -62.09 4.53
CA ASP A 62 4.22 -62.60 5.85
C ASP A 62 5.27 -62.26 6.91
N ASP A 63 4.89 -61.55 7.98
CA ASP A 63 5.43 -61.74 9.34
C ASP A 63 4.62 -60.90 10.36
N MET A 64 3.68 -61.56 11.04
CA MET A 64 3.12 -61.12 12.32
C MET A 64 3.71 -61.97 13.43
N PRO A 65 3.91 -61.39 14.63
CA PRO A 65 3.29 -62.01 15.79
C PRO A 65 2.41 -61.04 16.60
N SER A 66 1.31 -61.61 17.07
CA SER A 66 0.14 -61.04 17.74
C SER A 66 0.37 -60.44 19.13
N ILE A 67 -0.72 -59.84 19.65
CA ILE A 67 -1.13 -59.44 21.02
C ILE A 67 -0.72 -58.00 21.43
N MET A 68 -1.60 -57.06 21.80
CA MET A 68 -2.86 -57.13 22.56
C MET A 68 -3.96 -56.21 21.99
N GLN A 69 -5.19 -56.68 22.10
CA GLN A 69 -6.43 -55.98 21.80
C GLN A 69 -6.94 -55.20 23.03
N PRO A 70 -7.38 -53.93 22.89
CA PRO A 70 -8.31 -53.33 23.83
C PRO A 70 -9.77 -53.46 23.34
N ALA A 71 -10.68 -53.44 24.31
CA ALA A 71 -12.10 -53.77 24.29
C ALA A 71 -13.00 -52.87 23.39
N PRO A 72 -14.29 -53.21 23.18
CA PRO A 72 -15.11 -52.71 22.08
C PRO A 72 -15.61 -51.27 22.25
N SER A 73 -15.90 -50.68 21.10
CA SER A 73 -16.29 -49.31 20.80
C SER A 73 -17.40 -48.72 21.69
N ALA A 74 -17.17 -47.51 22.20
CA ALA A 74 -18.24 -46.53 22.36
C ALA A 74 -18.43 -45.80 21.01
N PRO A 75 -19.67 -45.54 20.55
CA PRO A 75 -19.87 -44.82 19.29
C PRO A 75 -19.46 -43.36 19.46
N SER A 76 -18.42 -42.95 18.74
CA SER A 76 -18.10 -41.53 18.58
C SER A 76 -19.25 -40.85 17.81
N ALA A 77 -19.79 -39.79 18.40
CA ALA A 77 -20.77 -38.92 17.78
C ALA A 77 -20.25 -38.38 16.42
N PRO A 78 -21.13 -38.11 15.44
CA PRO A 78 -20.70 -37.58 14.15
C PRO A 78 -20.04 -36.21 14.36
N VAL A 79 -18.81 -36.07 13.86
CA VAL A 79 -18.13 -34.78 13.72
C VAL A 79 -19.00 -33.90 12.83
N VAL A 80 -19.57 -32.84 13.39
CA VAL A 80 -20.25 -31.79 12.63
C VAL A 80 -19.15 -31.06 11.86
N GLN A 81 -19.11 -31.24 10.53
CA GLN A 81 -18.22 -30.48 9.67
C GLN A 81 -18.59 -29.00 9.79
N GLN A 82 -17.64 -28.19 10.21
CA GLN A 82 -17.77 -26.73 10.22
C GLN A 82 -17.87 -26.27 8.77
N ALA A 83 -18.91 -25.51 8.44
CA ALA A 83 -19.07 -24.94 7.11
C ALA A 83 -17.87 -24.02 6.79
N PRO A 84 -17.43 -23.96 5.52
CA PRO A 84 -16.35 -23.05 5.11
C PRO A 84 -16.66 -21.61 5.54
N PRO A 85 -15.63 -20.79 5.87
CA PRO A 85 -15.84 -19.36 6.07
C PRO A 85 -16.46 -18.75 4.82
N SER A 86 -17.44 -17.87 5.01
CA SER A 86 -18.08 -17.12 3.94
C SER A 86 -17.03 -16.38 3.09
N PRO A 87 -17.19 -16.28 1.77
CA PRO A 87 -16.31 -15.45 0.94
C PRO A 87 -16.34 -13.99 1.43
N PRO A 88 -15.25 -13.22 1.25
CA PRO A 88 -15.26 -11.79 1.54
C PRO A 88 -16.40 -11.12 0.77
N SER A 89 -17.01 -10.10 1.39
CA SER A 89 -18.06 -9.29 0.79
C SER A 89 -17.63 -8.85 -0.62
N ALA A 90 -18.39 -9.29 -1.63
CA ALA A 90 -18.20 -8.82 -2.98
C ALA A 90 -18.33 -7.30 -2.98
N TYR A 91 -17.28 -6.64 -3.45
CA TYR A 91 -17.19 -5.20 -3.60
C TYR A 91 -18.34 -4.69 -4.46
N VAL A 92 -19.19 -3.84 -3.89
CA VAL A 92 -20.31 -3.24 -4.61
C VAL A 92 -19.91 -1.81 -4.97
N PRO A 93 -19.56 -1.51 -6.22
CA PRO A 93 -19.24 -0.15 -6.61
C PRO A 93 -20.51 0.71 -6.47
N MET A 94 -20.54 1.60 -5.48
CA MET A 94 -21.60 2.60 -5.36
C MET A 94 -21.31 3.74 -6.35
N LYS A 95 -21.67 3.55 -7.62
CA LYS A 95 -21.71 4.66 -8.57
C LYS A 95 -23.01 5.46 -8.35
N SER A 96 -22.93 6.55 -7.60
CA SER A 96 -24.01 7.54 -7.50
C SER A 96 -24.09 8.29 -8.83
N THR A 97 -25.23 8.25 -9.53
CA THR A 97 -25.43 9.03 -10.77
C THR A 97 -25.68 10.50 -10.40
N PRO A 98 -24.80 11.45 -10.75
CA PRO A 98 -25.01 12.83 -10.36
C PRO A 98 -26.04 13.52 -11.25
N SER A 99 -26.75 14.47 -10.66
CA SER A 99 -27.76 15.31 -11.31
C SER A 99 -27.19 16.63 -11.85
N TYR A 100 -25.88 16.73 -12.03
CA TYR A 100 -25.19 17.95 -12.48
C TYR A 100 -24.35 17.70 -13.74
N THR A 101 -23.96 18.77 -14.45
CA THR A 101 -23.03 18.69 -15.59
C THR A 101 -21.60 18.63 -15.05
N PRO A 102 -20.85 17.53 -15.23
CA PRO A 102 -19.51 17.41 -14.67
C PRO A 102 -18.56 18.46 -15.25
N ALA A 103 -17.71 19.03 -14.41
CA ALA A 103 -16.58 19.82 -14.90
C ALA A 103 -15.61 18.91 -15.67
N ASN A 104 -14.76 19.48 -16.54
CA ASN A 104 -13.80 18.68 -17.30
C ASN A 104 -12.80 17.93 -16.40
N ASN A 105 -12.48 18.49 -15.23
CA ASN A 105 -11.58 17.90 -14.26
C ASN A 105 -12.29 17.00 -13.23
N ASP A 106 -13.62 16.85 -13.29
CA ASP A 106 -14.38 15.97 -12.39
C ASP A 106 -14.37 14.53 -12.90
N MET A 107 -13.81 13.63 -12.08
CA MET A 107 -13.50 12.25 -12.42
C MET A 107 -14.38 11.22 -11.71
N ILE A 108 -15.30 11.63 -10.83
CA ILE A 108 -16.04 10.71 -9.97
C ILE A 108 -16.87 9.67 -10.75
N ASP A 109 -17.36 10.02 -11.94
CA ASP A 109 -18.07 9.09 -12.84
C ASP A 109 -17.21 8.56 -14.00
N ARG A 110 -15.99 9.06 -14.13
CA ARG A 110 -15.12 8.78 -15.30
C ARG A 110 -14.11 7.69 -15.01
N LEU A 111 -13.75 7.51 -13.74
CA LEU A 111 -12.86 6.45 -13.28
C LEU A 111 -13.66 5.33 -12.63
N ASP A 112 -13.05 4.15 -12.59
CA ASP A 112 -13.53 3.05 -11.78
C ASP A 112 -12.90 3.16 -10.39
N TRP A 113 -13.73 3.16 -9.36
CA TRP A 113 -13.29 3.25 -7.99
C TRP A 113 -14.35 2.62 -7.08
N SER A 114 -13.93 2.24 -5.88
CA SER A 114 -14.86 2.07 -4.75
C SER A 114 -14.09 2.23 -3.44
N ILE A 115 -14.79 2.12 -2.31
CA ILE A 115 -14.19 2.18 -0.98
C ILE A 115 -14.83 1.11 -0.09
N SER A 116 -14.04 0.43 0.74
CA SER A 116 -14.56 -0.65 1.61
C SER A 116 -15.34 -0.12 2.82
N GLU A 117 -14.89 0.98 3.42
CA GLU A 117 -15.51 1.65 4.57
C GLU A 117 -15.53 3.17 4.33
N GLY A 118 -16.71 3.78 4.39
CA GLY A 118 -16.88 5.21 4.15
C GLY A 118 -17.53 5.56 2.81
N ASP A 119 -17.22 6.74 2.27
CA ASP A 119 -17.75 7.24 1.01
C ASP A 119 -16.72 8.13 0.28
N VAL A 120 -16.83 8.23 -1.04
CA VAL A 120 -16.07 9.18 -1.87
C VAL A 120 -17.02 10.29 -2.29
N VAL A 121 -16.75 11.51 -1.83
CA VAL A 121 -17.64 12.67 -2.01
C VAL A 121 -17.18 13.62 -3.12
N GLY A 122 -16.00 13.39 -3.69
CA GLY A 122 -15.47 14.16 -4.80
C GLY A 122 -14.18 13.56 -5.35
N MET A 123 -13.92 13.75 -6.65
CA MET A 123 -12.71 13.27 -7.29
C MET A 123 -12.34 14.22 -8.44
N TYR A 124 -11.20 14.89 -8.34
CA TYR A 124 -10.84 15.98 -9.25
C TYR A 124 -9.37 15.90 -9.70
N LEU A 125 -9.09 16.23 -10.95
CA LEU A 125 -7.73 16.43 -11.43
C LEU A 125 -7.22 17.83 -11.06
N ASP A 126 -6.02 17.89 -10.50
CA ASP A 126 -5.23 19.11 -10.36
C ASP A 126 -4.11 19.16 -11.41
N LYS A 127 -4.19 20.16 -12.29
CA LYS A 127 -3.20 20.38 -13.35
C LYS A 127 -1.91 21.02 -12.86
N GLY A 128 -1.96 21.78 -11.76
CA GLY A 128 -0.77 22.38 -11.17
C GLY A 128 0.18 21.31 -10.64
N ASP A 129 -0.38 20.33 -9.95
CA ASP A 129 0.37 19.30 -9.24
C ASP A 129 0.44 17.95 -9.99
N SER A 130 -0.20 17.86 -11.16
CA SER A 130 -0.31 16.63 -11.96
C SER A 130 -0.85 15.45 -11.14
N SER A 131 -1.92 15.74 -10.39
CA SER A 131 -2.49 14.81 -9.42
C SER A 131 -3.99 14.61 -9.59
N LEU A 132 -4.49 13.51 -9.03
CA LEU A 132 -5.90 13.26 -8.79
C LEU A 132 -6.15 13.39 -7.28
N VAL A 133 -7.03 14.31 -6.90
CA VAL A 133 -7.46 14.53 -5.52
C VAL A 133 -8.81 13.86 -5.31
N VAL A 134 -8.86 12.92 -4.36
CA VAL A 134 -10.06 12.20 -3.94
C VAL A 134 -10.45 12.68 -2.55
N HIS A 135 -11.68 13.16 -2.40
CA HIS A 135 -12.24 13.51 -1.10
C HIS A 135 -13.08 12.37 -0.54
N THR A 136 -12.82 12.01 0.71
CA THR A 136 -13.40 10.85 1.37
C THR A 136 -14.06 11.21 2.69
N ILE A 137 -14.99 10.36 3.12
CA ILE A 137 -15.49 10.33 4.50
C ILE A 137 -15.25 8.91 5.01
N THR A 138 -14.24 8.71 5.85
CA THR A 138 -13.82 7.38 6.35
C THR A 138 -14.02 7.26 7.87
N PRO A 139 -15.17 6.75 8.35
CA PRO A 139 -15.41 6.64 9.80
C PRO A 139 -14.58 5.54 10.46
N ASN A 140 -14.11 4.56 9.68
CA ASN A 140 -13.29 3.43 10.11
C ASN A 140 -12.12 3.27 9.14
N ASP A 141 -11.14 2.44 9.51
CA ASP A 141 -10.09 2.01 8.59
C ASP A 141 -10.72 1.28 7.39
N GLY A 142 -10.24 1.59 6.19
CA GLY A 142 -10.75 1.04 4.94
C GLY A 142 -9.68 0.96 3.86
N GLU A 143 -10.09 0.62 2.65
CA GLU A 143 -9.24 0.56 1.45
C GLU A 143 -10.00 1.26 0.32
N LEU A 144 -9.31 2.16 -0.38
CA LEU A 144 -9.77 2.83 -1.59
C LEU A 144 -9.13 2.16 -2.80
N PHE A 145 -9.97 1.64 -3.69
CA PHE A 145 -9.53 1.24 -5.02
C PHE A 145 -9.74 2.39 -6.01
N VAL A 146 -8.75 2.69 -6.84
CA VAL A 146 -8.87 3.58 -7.99
C VAL A 146 -8.20 2.95 -9.22
N GLY A 147 -8.98 2.67 -10.25
CA GLY A 147 -8.50 2.33 -11.59
C GLY A 147 -8.25 3.59 -12.41
N LEU A 148 -6.99 4.00 -12.51
CA LEU A 148 -6.59 5.19 -13.27
C LEU A 148 -6.71 4.95 -14.78
N ASN A 149 -6.79 6.06 -15.52
CA ASN A 149 -6.80 6.04 -16.98
C ASN A 149 -5.78 7.07 -17.52
N ALA A 150 -4.85 6.58 -18.35
CA ALA A 150 -3.77 7.36 -18.97
C ALA A 150 -4.27 8.50 -19.88
N ASP A 151 -5.53 8.46 -20.32
CA ASP A 151 -6.16 9.57 -21.05
C ASP A 151 -6.45 10.78 -20.15
N TYR A 152 -6.34 10.64 -18.81
CA TYR A 152 -6.63 11.68 -17.82
C TYR A 152 -5.45 11.96 -16.89
N ILE A 153 -4.76 10.92 -16.42
CA ILE A 153 -3.63 11.01 -15.51
C ILE A 153 -2.68 9.83 -15.73
N GLY A 154 -1.38 10.08 -15.66
CA GLY A 154 -0.40 9.02 -15.76
C GLY A 154 0.96 9.43 -15.25
N SER A 155 1.88 8.47 -15.27
CA SER A 155 3.28 8.66 -14.91
C SER A 155 4.19 8.11 -16.00
N ASP A 156 5.30 8.81 -16.25
CA ASP A 156 6.26 8.45 -17.30
C ASP A 156 7.03 7.16 -16.97
N ASP A 157 7.26 6.90 -15.67
CA ASP A 157 7.90 5.67 -15.19
C ASP A 157 6.90 4.61 -14.70
N GLY A 158 5.61 4.93 -14.77
CA GLY A 158 4.52 4.08 -14.33
C GLY A 158 4.34 4.02 -12.82
N THR A 159 5.05 4.82 -12.04
CA THR A 159 4.88 4.90 -10.57
C THR A 159 4.07 6.11 -10.16
N PHE A 160 3.31 5.98 -9.07
CA PHE A 160 2.54 7.10 -8.50
C PHE A 160 2.99 7.35 -7.07
N PHE A 161 2.94 8.61 -6.67
CA PHE A 161 3.18 9.00 -5.28
C PHE A 161 1.84 9.29 -4.61
N ILE A 162 1.64 8.72 -3.42
CA ILE A 162 0.34 8.78 -2.72
C ILE A 162 0.50 9.63 -1.47
N LEU A 163 -0.39 10.61 -1.32
CA LEU A 163 -0.58 11.33 -0.08
C LEU A 163 -1.95 10.98 0.52
N VAL A 164 -2.00 10.71 1.81
CA VAL A 164 -3.24 10.68 2.59
C VAL A 164 -3.18 11.81 3.60
N ASP A 165 -4.15 12.72 3.56
CA ASP A 165 -4.20 13.95 4.36
C ASP A 165 -2.89 14.76 4.31
N ASN A 166 -2.36 14.97 3.08
CA ASN A 166 -1.11 15.66 2.80
C ASN A 166 0.15 15.04 3.45
N GLN A 167 0.09 13.77 3.88
CA GLN A 167 1.24 13.01 4.36
C GLN A 167 1.54 11.85 3.42
N GLU A 168 2.84 11.61 3.18
CA GLU A 168 3.29 10.48 2.37
C GLU A 168 2.74 9.17 2.93
N HIS A 169 2.17 8.37 2.03
CA HIS A 169 1.49 7.14 2.37
C HIS A 169 2.10 5.97 1.61
N GLU A 170 2.74 5.05 2.34
CA GLU A 170 3.45 3.89 1.77
C GLU A 170 2.60 2.61 1.77
N ASP A 171 1.46 2.60 2.48
CA ASP A 171 0.59 1.43 2.64
C ASP A 171 -0.41 1.34 1.47
N TYR A 172 0.10 1.06 0.26
CA TYR A 172 -0.72 0.82 -0.92
C TYR A 172 -0.15 -0.27 -1.82
N GLU A 173 -1.02 -0.96 -2.54
CA GLU A 173 -0.64 -1.88 -3.61
C GLU A 173 -0.92 -1.26 -4.98
N GLN A 174 -0.01 -1.48 -5.92
CA GLN A 174 -0.14 -1.02 -7.30
C GLN A 174 -0.05 -2.19 -8.27
N ALA A 175 -1.01 -2.25 -9.19
CA ALA A 175 -1.05 -3.18 -10.33
C ALA A 175 -1.21 -2.38 -11.63
N GLY A 176 -0.11 -1.79 -12.12
CA GLY A 176 -0.16 -0.94 -13.31
C GLY A 176 -0.87 0.38 -13.02
N MET A 177 -2.06 0.59 -13.60
CA MET A 177 -2.89 1.79 -13.37
C MET A 177 -3.92 1.59 -12.24
N ASP A 178 -3.99 0.39 -11.67
CA ASP A 178 -4.89 0.07 -10.57
C ASP A 178 -4.17 0.28 -9.23
N LEU A 179 -4.77 1.08 -8.36
CA LEU A 179 -4.26 1.41 -7.03
C LEU A 179 -5.23 0.92 -5.94
N TYR A 180 -4.68 0.29 -4.90
CA TYR A 180 -5.39 -0.15 -3.70
C TYR A 180 -4.71 0.52 -2.51
N ILE A 181 -5.37 1.51 -1.91
CA ILE A 181 -4.77 2.44 -0.94
C ILE A 181 -5.44 2.23 0.41
N ASP A 182 -4.67 1.86 1.43
CA ASP A 182 -5.19 1.74 2.79
C ASP A 182 -5.52 3.13 3.35
N LEU A 183 -6.74 3.30 3.87
CA LEU A 183 -7.19 4.56 4.45
C LEU A 183 -7.38 4.39 5.96
N PRO A 184 -6.61 5.12 6.80
CA PRO A 184 -6.88 5.15 8.23
C PRO A 184 -8.21 5.85 8.52
N ALA A 185 -8.85 5.48 9.62
CA ALA A 185 -10.05 6.14 10.10
C ALA A 185 -9.83 7.65 10.24
N GLY A 186 -10.70 8.44 9.61
CA GLY A 186 -10.64 9.89 9.59
C GLY A 186 -9.89 10.48 8.40
N ALA A 187 -9.39 9.67 7.48
CA ALA A 187 -8.84 10.16 6.20
C ALA A 187 -9.88 10.94 5.39
N GLU A 188 -9.56 12.19 5.07
CA GLU A 188 -10.44 13.13 4.37
C GLU A 188 -10.00 13.33 2.91
N THR A 189 -8.72 13.19 2.62
CA THR A 189 -8.17 13.40 1.27
C THR A 189 -7.13 12.36 0.90
N VAL A 190 -7.22 11.84 -0.32
CA VAL A 190 -6.17 11.07 -0.98
C VAL A 190 -5.72 11.83 -2.22
N GLU A 191 -4.43 12.04 -2.37
CA GLU A 191 -3.86 12.66 -3.56
C GLU A 191 -2.91 11.68 -4.25
N ILE A 192 -3.21 11.36 -5.51
CA ILE A 192 -2.45 10.44 -6.36
C ILE A 192 -1.67 11.30 -7.36
N ILE A 193 -0.36 11.40 -7.18
CA ILE A 193 0.52 12.27 -7.95
C ILE A 193 1.22 11.44 -9.04
N GLY A 194 1.07 11.88 -10.29
CA GLY A 194 1.75 11.31 -11.45
C GLY A 194 2.79 12.25 -12.05
N SER A 195 3.04 12.08 -13.35
CA SER A 195 3.88 12.99 -14.15
C SER A 195 3.06 14.00 -14.96
N TYR A 196 1.79 13.69 -15.26
CA TYR A 196 0.92 14.54 -16.05
C TYR A 196 -0.56 14.33 -15.78
N VAL A 197 -1.37 15.33 -16.15
CA VAL A 197 -2.82 15.23 -16.29
C VAL A 197 -3.32 15.87 -17.59
N ILE A 198 -4.46 15.41 -18.08
CA ILE A 198 -5.12 15.83 -19.33
C ILE A 198 -6.58 16.21 -19.01
N LEU A 199 -7.05 17.38 -19.50
CA LEU A 199 -8.35 18.00 -19.22
C LEU A 199 -9.16 18.32 -20.48
#